data_AF-A0A7S3X8N3-F1
#
_entry.id   AF-A0A7S3X8N3-F1
#
_cell.length_a   1.000
_cell.length_b   1.000
_cell.length_c   1.000
_cell.angle_alpha   90.00
_cell.angle_beta   90.00
_cell.angle_gamma   90.00
#
_symmetry.space_group_name_H-M   'P 1'
#
loop_
_entity.id
_entity.type
_entity.pdbx_description
1 polymer ?
#
loop_
_entity_poly.entity_id
_entity_poly.type
_entity_poly.pdbx_seq_one_letter_code
_entity_poly.pdbx_strand_id
1 'polypeptide(L)'
;PRRPWSSLAARLHRGHLALGTLTADYARTMLSTTVSNNAGPSVEKRAPSAPGKGSDMPFHKVADCFEGLYRAENRDKRLQLLRKLWKRHGRPDMYPLMRLMLPGMDTKRPNYHLKEKMLAQLYISMLGLPPDSESAKELISWKRPSALSRASAGDFPEKAFAVIESRCPSAESLGPRRVTIADMNALLEELAVADGTPAKQVVLRKMHTRLTALEQKWVLRIVLKDMQLGIKEATIFKEYHPDAEEQYNSICDMEAMCTECEDRDARLDVIDIQLFHALNPKSCNRTTWEQVPKIMGKQGDFVAEGKLDGERVMLHFERRGGGGGGGGGG
;
A
#
# COMPACT_ATOMS: atom_id res chain seq x y z
N PRO A 1 -51.83 -31.01 10.40
CA PRO A 1 -52.41 -29.64 10.41
C PRO A 1 -51.44 -28.62 9.77
N ARG A 2 -51.44 -28.53 8.45
CA ARG A 2 -50.69 -27.52 7.67
C ARG A 2 -51.63 -26.34 7.38
N ARG A 3 -51.27 -25.12 7.77
CA ARG A 3 -51.92 -23.89 7.27
C ARG A 3 -51.05 -23.28 6.16
N PRO A 4 -51.60 -22.84 5.01
CA PRO A 4 -50.80 -22.34 3.89
C PRO A 4 -50.40 -20.87 4.05
N TRP A 5 -49.18 -20.56 3.62
CA TRP A 5 -48.50 -19.27 3.59
C TRP A 5 -48.97 -18.33 2.45
N SER A 6 -50.28 -18.21 2.21
CA SER A 6 -50.79 -17.36 1.13
C SER A 6 -51.28 -15.97 1.58
N SER A 7 -51.46 -15.71 2.87
CA SER A 7 -52.03 -14.43 3.34
C SER A 7 -51.01 -13.36 3.76
N LEU A 8 -49.75 -13.72 4.03
CA LEU A 8 -48.72 -12.74 4.45
C LEU A 8 -48.02 -12.07 3.26
N ALA A 9 -47.83 -12.78 2.15
CA ALA A 9 -47.22 -12.25 0.92
C ALA A 9 -48.09 -11.19 0.23
N ALA A 10 -49.42 -11.29 0.36
CA ALA A 10 -50.37 -10.35 -0.26
C ALA A 10 -50.41 -8.97 0.41
N ARG A 11 -49.92 -8.81 1.65
CA ARG A 11 -49.82 -7.50 2.33
C ARG A 11 -48.53 -6.75 2.02
N LEU A 12 -47.44 -7.43 1.68
CA LEU A 12 -46.18 -6.78 1.28
C LEU A 12 -46.23 -6.25 -0.17
N HIS A 13 -47.04 -6.85 -1.04
CA HIS A 13 -47.16 -6.40 -2.44
C HIS A 13 -48.02 -5.15 -2.66
N ARG A 14 -48.87 -4.74 -1.69
CA ARG A 14 -49.66 -3.49 -1.81
C ARG A 14 -48.93 -2.24 -1.35
N GLY A 15 -47.80 -2.37 -0.65
CA GLY A 15 -46.94 -1.23 -0.25
C GLY A 15 -45.92 -0.80 -1.31
N HIS A 16 -45.74 -1.59 -2.38
CA HIS A 16 -44.73 -1.33 -3.43
C HIS A 16 -45.27 -0.61 -4.68
N LEU A 17 -46.56 -0.27 -4.72
CA LEU A 17 -47.19 0.43 -5.86
C LEU A 17 -47.36 1.94 -5.68
N ALA A 18 -46.81 2.53 -4.61
CA ALA A 18 -46.87 3.99 -4.35
C ALA A 18 -45.50 4.70 -4.39
N LEU A 19 -44.49 4.07 -5.00
CA LEU A 19 -43.14 4.66 -5.23
C LEU A 19 -42.73 4.58 -6.72
N GLY A 20 -43.73 4.54 -7.60
CA GLY A 20 -43.54 4.81 -9.02
C GLY A 20 -43.57 6.33 -9.28
N THR A 21 -42.72 6.77 -10.21
CA THR A 21 -42.63 8.12 -10.79
C THR A 21 -41.90 9.22 -10.00
N LEU A 22 -40.66 8.94 -9.60
CA LEU A 22 -39.58 9.95 -9.54
C LEU A 22 -38.32 9.37 -10.21
N THR A 23 -38.48 8.93 -11.45
CA THR A 23 -37.43 8.30 -12.27
C THR A 23 -36.80 9.30 -13.23
N ALA A 24 -35.48 9.18 -13.38
CA ALA A 24 -34.62 9.67 -14.46
C ALA A 24 -34.12 11.13 -14.42
N ASP A 25 -34.90 12.14 -14.03
CA ASP A 25 -34.41 13.53 -14.12
C ASP A 25 -33.44 13.92 -13.00
N TYR A 26 -33.61 13.41 -11.77
CA TYR A 26 -32.70 13.72 -10.66
C TYR A 26 -31.29 13.12 -10.85
N ALA A 27 -31.19 12.00 -11.57
CA ALA A 27 -29.92 11.34 -11.85
C ALA A 27 -29.10 12.06 -12.95
N ARG A 28 -29.74 12.82 -13.85
CA ARG A 28 -29.04 13.61 -14.87
C ARG A 28 -28.45 14.90 -14.33
N THR A 29 -29.11 15.53 -13.35
CA THR A 29 -28.63 16.81 -12.79
C THR A 29 -27.41 16.65 -11.88
N MET A 30 -27.20 15.46 -11.30
CA MET A 30 -26.05 15.16 -10.42
C MET A 30 -24.76 14.71 -11.16
N LEU A 31 -24.83 14.42 -12.46
CA LEU A 31 -23.66 13.95 -13.25
C LEU A 31 -22.89 15.08 -13.95
N SER A 32 -23.22 16.34 -13.68
CA SER A 32 -22.52 17.51 -14.24
C SER A 32 -21.79 18.34 -13.17
N THR A 33 -21.28 17.70 -12.13
CA THR A 33 -20.36 18.39 -11.20
C THR A 33 -18.97 17.83 -11.40
N THR A 34 -18.12 18.71 -11.92
CA THR A 34 -16.67 18.56 -12.03
C THR A 34 -16.09 17.93 -10.76
N VAL A 35 -15.26 16.90 -10.94
CA VAL A 35 -14.33 16.42 -9.91
C VAL A 35 -13.34 17.55 -9.65
N SER A 36 -13.71 18.46 -8.76
CA SER A 36 -12.78 19.42 -8.18
C SER A 36 -12.10 18.70 -7.03
N ASN A 37 -10.83 18.33 -7.24
CA ASN A 37 -9.93 17.94 -6.16
C ASN A 37 -9.69 19.16 -5.27
N ASN A 38 -10.66 19.52 -4.43
CA ASN A 38 -10.46 20.49 -3.38
C ASN A 38 -9.83 19.76 -2.19
N ALA A 39 -8.60 20.16 -1.87
CA ALA A 39 -7.97 19.84 -0.60
C ALA A 39 -8.96 20.15 0.54
N GLY A 40 -9.21 19.15 1.39
CA GLY A 40 -10.00 19.33 2.61
C GLY A 40 -9.39 20.43 3.52
N PRO A 41 -10.12 20.88 4.54
CA PRO A 41 -9.63 21.90 5.45
C PRO A 41 -8.29 21.47 6.03
N SER A 42 -7.35 22.41 6.03
CA SER A 42 -6.02 22.25 6.56
C SER A 42 -6.12 21.80 8.02
N VAL A 43 -5.95 20.50 8.28
CA VAL A 43 -5.31 20.08 9.53
C VAL A 43 -4.06 20.95 9.61
N GLU A 44 -3.84 21.65 10.72
CA GLU A 44 -2.57 22.34 10.98
C GLU A 44 -1.47 21.33 10.67
N LYS A 45 -0.89 21.43 9.47
CA LYS A 45 0.20 20.58 9.06
C LYS A 45 1.30 21.00 9.99
N ARG A 46 1.54 20.20 11.04
CA ARG A 46 2.81 20.21 11.75
C ARG A 46 3.86 20.30 10.66
N ALA A 47 4.62 21.40 10.64
CA ALA A 47 5.54 21.69 9.55
C ALA A 47 6.35 20.43 9.26
N PRO A 48 6.55 20.06 7.97
CA PRO A 48 7.32 18.86 7.64
C PRO A 48 8.60 18.91 8.47
N SER A 49 8.80 17.90 9.32
CA SER A 49 10.00 17.80 10.14
C SER A 49 11.20 17.98 9.22
N ALA A 50 12.20 18.77 9.64
CA ALA A 50 13.44 18.93 8.89
C ALA A 50 13.93 17.56 8.36
N PRO A 51 14.49 17.49 7.12
CA PRO A 51 14.85 16.22 6.50
C PRO A 51 15.60 15.36 7.50
N GLY A 52 14.94 14.28 7.92
CA GLY A 52 15.42 13.51 9.06
C GLY A 52 16.40 12.46 8.59
N LYS A 53 17.01 11.77 9.57
CA LYS A 53 17.99 10.70 9.33
C LYS A 53 17.44 9.57 8.45
N GLY A 54 16.12 9.41 8.36
CA GLY A 54 15.49 8.43 7.48
C GLY A 54 15.73 8.72 6.00
N SER A 55 15.59 9.97 5.57
CA SER A 55 15.80 10.40 4.18
C SER A 55 17.24 10.23 3.71
N ASP A 56 18.21 10.55 4.58
CA ASP A 56 19.65 10.51 4.27
C ASP A 56 20.27 9.10 4.33
N MET A 57 19.50 8.10 4.76
CA MET A 57 20.03 6.75 4.91
C MET A 57 20.49 6.19 3.55
N PRO A 58 21.70 5.60 3.47
CA PRO A 58 22.11 4.92 2.24
C PRO A 58 21.21 3.72 1.93
N PHE A 59 20.67 3.68 0.71
CA PHE A 59 19.73 2.64 0.27
C PHE A 59 20.32 1.23 0.36
N HIS A 60 21.63 1.05 0.12
CA HIS A 60 22.27 -0.26 0.27
C HIS A 60 22.08 -0.87 1.67
N LYS A 61 22.10 -0.06 2.74
CA LYS A 61 21.89 -0.57 4.11
C LYS A 61 20.45 -1.06 4.31
N VAL A 62 19.50 -0.41 3.64
CA VAL A 62 18.10 -0.83 3.62
C VAL A 62 17.95 -2.14 2.86
N ALA A 63 18.56 -2.25 1.68
CA ALA A 63 18.57 -3.46 0.88
C ALA A 63 19.20 -4.64 1.64
N ASP A 64 20.31 -4.44 2.34
CA ASP A 64 20.94 -5.45 3.21
C ASP A 64 20.01 -5.87 4.36
N CYS A 65 19.29 -4.92 4.95
CA CYS A 65 18.31 -5.21 6.00
C CYS A 65 17.13 -6.02 5.47
N PHE A 66 16.57 -5.64 4.32
CA PHE A 66 15.50 -6.37 3.66
C PHE A 66 15.96 -7.79 3.29
N GLU A 67 17.20 -7.95 2.81
CA GLU A 67 17.80 -9.25 2.55
C GLU A 67 17.87 -10.12 3.82
N GLY A 68 18.31 -9.54 4.93
CA GLY A 68 18.32 -10.21 6.22
C GLY A 68 16.93 -10.65 6.68
N LEU A 69 15.92 -9.80 6.49
CA LEU A 69 14.52 -10.11 6.82
C LEU A 69 13.94 -11.24 5.96
N TYR A 70 14.20 -11.19 4.66
CA TYR A 70 13.78 -12.20 3.69
C TYR A 70 14.38 -13.57 4.01
N ARG A 71 15.70 -13.63 4.26
CA ARG A 71 16.43 -14.87 4.52
C ARG A 71 16.31 -15.42 5.94
N ALA A 72 15.79 -14.63 6.88
CA ALA A 72 15.66 -15.09 8.26
C ALA A 72 14.80 -16.36 8.37
N GLU A 73 15.19 -17.29 9.22
CA GLU A 73 14.49 -18.58 9.33
C GLU A 73 13.21 -18.46 10.15
N ASN A 74 13.22 -17.65 11.20
CA ASN A 74 12.13 -17.57 12.17
C ASN A 74 11.67 -16.13 12.42
N ARG A 75 10.53 -16.00 13.10
CA ARG A 75 9.91 -14.71 13.40
C ARG A 75 10.78 -13.87 14.33
N ASP A 76 11.40 -14.47 15.35
CA ASP A 76 12.17 -13.73 16.35
C ASP A 76 13.41 -13.06 15.75
N LYS A 77 14.15 -13.76 14.88
CA LYS A 77 15.27 -13.19 14.12
C LYS A 77 14.80 -11.98 13.28
N ARG A 78 13.64 -12.09 12.63
CA ARG A 78 13.07 -10.98 11.85
C ARG A 78 12.73 -9.78 12.73
N LEU A 79 12.09 -9.99 13.89
CA LEU A 79 11.80 -8.92 14.84
C LEU A 79 13.08 -8.26 15.38
N GLN A 80 14.12 -9.05 15.66
CA GLN A 80 15.42 -8.51 16.09
C GLN A 80 16.07 -7.63 15.02
N LEU A 81 16.03 -8.04 13.75
CA LEU A 81 16.53 -7.22 12.64
C LEU A 81 15.74 -5.93 12.49
N LEU A 82 14.41 -6.00 12.60
CA LEU A 82 13.54 -4.84 12.53
C LEU A 82 13.81 -3.85 13.68
N ARG A 83 13.95 -4.34 14.91
CA ARG A 83 14.34 -3.52 16.08
C ARG A 83 15.73 -2.90 15.89
N LYS A 84 16.69 -3.62 15.29
CA LYS A 84 18.02 -3.08 14.96
C LYS A 84 17.94 -1.95 13.94
N LEU A 85 17.10 -2.09 12.91
CA LEU A 85 16.84 -1.05 11.92
C LEU A 85 16.28 0.21 12.60
N TRP A 86 15.23 0.05 13.41
CA TRP A 86 14.62 1.14 14.17
C TRP A 86 15.54 1.77 15.20
N LYS A 87 16.37 1.00 15.89
CA LYS A 87 17.32 1.58 16.85
C LYS A 87 18.43 2.38 16.17
N ARG A 88 18.93 1.88 15.05
CA ARG A 88 20.08 2.51 14.34
C ARG A 88 19.65 3.73 13.54
N HIS A 89 18.43 3.70 13.01
CA HIS A 89 17.98 4.66 12.00
C HIS A 89 16.59 5.22 12.25
N GLY A 90 15.92 4.80 13.33
CA GLY A 90 14.61 5.31 13.69
C GLY A 90 14.69 6.75 14.14
N ARG A 91 13.89 7.58 13.48
CA ARG A 91 13.42 8.92 13.88
C ARG A 91 14.51 10.01 13.92
N PRO A 92 14.20 11.26 13.52
CA PRO A 92 12.95 11.73 12.90
C PRO A 92 12.79 11.29 11.43
N ASP A 93 11.60 11.48 10.85
CA ASP A 93 11.27 11.29 9.42
C ASP A 93 11.41 9.85 8.88
N MET A 94 10.51 8.96 9.31
CA MET A 94 10.55 7.53 8.94
C MET A 94 9.64 7.15 7.76
N TYR A 95 8.76 8.05 7.34
CA TYR A 95 7.85 7.81 6.21
C TYR A 95 8.59 7.42 4.91
N PRO A 96 9.72 8.07 4.52
CA PRO A 96 10.48 7.70 3.33
C PRO A 96 11.00 6.25 3.34
N LEU A 97 11.32 5.69 4.51
CA LEU A 97 11.70 4.28 4.64
C LEU A 97 10.46 3.37 4.73
N MET A 98 9.43 3.79 5.48
CA MET A 98 8.22 3.01 5.69
C MET A 98 7.53 2.68 4.36
N ARG A 99 7.47 3.64 3.43
CA ARG A 99 6.89 3.43 2.09
C ARG A 99 7.68 2.48 1.19
N LEU A 100 8.98 2.31 1.41
CA LEU A 100 9.78 1.31 0.69
C LEU A 100 9.59 -0.09 1.28
N MET A 101 9.39 -0.18 2.60
CA MET A 101 9.17 -1.45 3.27
C MET A 101 7.73 -1.97 3.12
N LEU A 102 6.76 -1.06 3.04
CA LEU A 102 5.32 -1.33 2.91
C LEU A 102 4.72 -0.70 1.63
N PRO A 103 5.23 -1.03 0.44
CA PRO A 103 4.82 -0.38 -0.82
C PRO A 103 3.35 -0.65 -1.20
N GLY A 104 2.74 -1.72 -0.66
CA GLY A 104 1.32 -2.01 -0.80
C GLY A 104 0.41 -1.01 -0.08
N MET A 105 0.93 -0.31 0.93
CA MET A 105 0.22 0.69 1.74
C MET A 105 0.56 2.12 1.35
N ASP A 106 1.44 2.32 0.37
CA ASP A 106 1.74 3.63 -0.21
C ASP A 106 0.61 4.04 -1.15
N THR A 107 -0.24 4.95 -0.65
CA THR A 107 -1.36 5.57 -1.36
C THR A 107 -0.98 6.88 -2.06
N LYS A 108 0.16 7.49 -1.69
CA LYS A 108 0.59 8.79 -2.23
C LYS A 108 1.35 8.64 -3.55
N ARG A 109 2.09 7.54 -3.73
CA ARG A 109 2.71 7.24 -5.03
C ARG A 109 1.70 6.68 -6.03
N PRO A 110 1.65 7.21 -7.27
CA PRO A 110 0.91 6.58 -8.35
C PRO A 110 1.37 5.14 -8.61
N ASN A 111 0.50 4.34 -9.25
CA ASN A 111 0.87 2.98 -9.64
C ASN A 111 1.95 3.02 -10.74
N TYR A 112 2.95 2.14 -10.64
CA TYR A 112 4.00 2.06 -11.67
C TYR A 112 3.49 1.53 -13.01
N HIS A 113 2.35 0.82 -13.01
CA HIS A 113 1.82 0.09 -14.17
C HIS A 113 2.84 -0.91 -14.77
N LEU A 114 3.70 -1.46 -13.90
CA LEU A 114 4.71 -2.46 -14.26
C LEU A 114 4.36 -3.80 -13.62
N LYS A 115 4.39 -4.85 -14.44
CA LYS A 115 4.25 -6.25 -14.03
C LYS A 115 5.46 -7.03 -14.55
N GLU A 116 5.65 -8.24 -14.04
CA GLU A 116 6.82 -9.10 -14.27
C GLU A 116 7.11 -9.28 -15.76
N LYS A 117 6.09 -9.45 -16.60
CA LYS A 117 6.25 -9.56 -18.07
C LYS A 117 6.89 -8.30 -18.68
N MET A 118 6.40 -7.12 -18.31
CA MET A 118 6.91 -5.85 -18.82
C MET A 118 8.31 -5.56 -18.26
N LEU A 119 8.53 -5.84 -16.98
CA LEU A 119 9.84 -5.72 -16.34
C LEU A 119 10.87 -6.65 -17.00
N ALA A 120 10.52 -7.90 -17.30
CA ALA A 120 11.38 -8.82 -18.02
C ALA A 120 11.82 -8.24 -19.38
N GLN A 121 10.87 -7.73 -20.18
CA GLN A 121 11.15 -7.11 -21.48
C GLN A 121 12.06 -5.88 -21.35
N LEU A 122 11.77 -5.00 -20.38
CA LEU A 122 12.57 -3.82 -20.10
C LEU A 122 14.01 -4.19 -19.70
N TYR A 123 14.19 -5.18 -18.82
CA TYR A 123 15.51 -5.63 -18.39
C TYR A 123 16.28 -6.35 -19.51
N ILE A 124 15.63 -7.18 -20.33
CA ILE A 124 16.25 -7.81 -21.51
C ILE A 124 16.79 -6.73 -22.46
N SER A 125 15.96 -5.74 -22.79
CA SER A 125 16.35 -4.65 -23.67
C SER A 125 17.42 -3.75 -23.04
N MET A 126 17.29 -3.43 -21.75
CA MET A 126 18.25 -2.59 -21.02
C MET A 126 19.64 -3.22 -20.92
N LEU A 127 19.69 -4.52 -20.63
CA LEU A 127 20.92 -5.31 -20.48
C LEU A 127 21.49 -5.81 -21.82
N GLY A 128 20.79 -5.57 -22.93
CA GLY A 128 21.21 -6.03 -24.27
C GLY A 128 21.26 -7.56 -24.40
N LEU A 129 20.37 -8.28 -23.70
CA LEU A 129 20.35 -9.74 -23.75
C LEU A 129 19.80 -10.21 -25.11
N PRO A 130 20.49 -11.16 -25.80
CA PRO A 130 19.91 -11.82 -26.96
C PRO A 130 18.57 -12.48 -26.59
N PRO A 131 17.50 -12.34 -27.40
CA PRO A 131 16.18 -12.89 -27.09
C PRO A 131 16.18 -14.40 -26.79
N ASP A 132 17.05 -15.15 -27.47
CA ASP A 132 17.16 -16.61 -27.35
C ASP A 132 18.16 -17.07 -26.29
N SER A 133 18.80 -16.12 -25.57
CA SER A 133 19.73 -16.45 -24.49
C SER A 133 19.01 -17.09 -23.30
N GLU A 134 19.71 -17.97 -22.58
CA GLU A 134 19.16 -18.57 -21.36
C GLU A 134 18.78 -17.51 -20.32
N SER A 135 19.58 -16.45 -20.18
CA SER A 135 19.25 -15.31 -19.30
C SER A 135 17.93 -14.61 -19.68
N ALA A 136 17.65 -14.42 -20.97
CA ALA A 136 16.38 -13.84 -21.42
C ALA A 136 15.19 -14.78 -21.16
N LYS A 137 15.37 -16.09 -21.44
CA LYS A 137 14.35 -17.11 -21.17
C LYS A 137 14.03 -17.23 -19.69
N GLU A 138 15.01 -17.12 -18.80
CA GLU A 138 14.83 -17.10 -17.34
C GLU A 138 13.95 -15.93 -16.89
N LEU A 139 14.17 -14.72 -17.42
CA LEU A 139 13.35 -13.54 -17.10
C LEU A 139 11.92 -13.68 -17.63
N ILE A 140 11.75 -14.18 -18.87
CA ILE A 140 10.43 -14.35 -19.51
C ILE A 140 9.64 -15.46 -18.82
N SER A 141 10.29 -16.59 -18.53
CA SER A 141 9.68 -17.80 -17.97
C SER A 141 9.95 -17.97 -16.48
N TRP A 142 10.00 -16.88 -15.72
CA TRP A 142 10.38 -16.86 -14.29
C TRP A 142 9.56 -17.78 -13.38
N LYS A 143 8.33 -18.14 -13.80
CA LYS A 143 7.47 -19.11 -13.08
C LYS A 143 7.94 -20.56 -13.21
N ARG A 144 8.69 -20.88 -14.26
CA ARG A 144 9.15 -22.25 -14.51
C ARG A 144 10.39 -22.54 -13.66
N PRO A 145 10.45 -23.72 -13.00
CA PRO A 145 11.69 -24.20 -12.43
C PRO A 145 12.73 -24.36 -13.55
N SER A 146 13.96 -23.96 -13.28
CA SER A 146 15.09 -24.17 -14.19
C SER A 146 16.24 -24.87 -13.48
N ALA A 147 17.17 -25.42 -14.26
CA ALA A 147 18.34 -26.12 -13.73
C ALA A 147 19.21 -25.21 -12.84
N LEU A 148 19.26 -23.90 -13.15
CA LEU A 148 20.03 -22.89 -12.44
C LEU A 148 19.33 -22.34 -11.20
N SER A 149 18.00 -22.37 -11.15
CA SER A 149 17.27 -21.97 -9.95
C SER A 149 15.92 -22.67 -9.81
N ARG A 150 15.96 -23.84 -9.15
CA ARG A 150 14.77 -24.58 -8.73
C ARG A 150 14.11 -23.95 -7.50
N ALA A 151 14.91 -23.36 -6.61
CA ALA A 151 14.46 -22.76 -5.36
C ALA A 151 13.75 -21.40 -5.54
N SER A 152 14.05 -20.65 -6.62
CA SER A 152 13.41 -19.35 -6.90
C SER A 152 12.35 -19.39 -8.01
N ALA A 153 11.86 -20.59 -8.36
CA ALA A 153 10.77 -20.73 -9.31
C ALA A 153 9.52 -20.01 -8.78
N GLY A 154 8.98 -19.05 -9.55
CA GLY A 154 7.86 -18.24 -9.07
C GLY A 154 8.26 -17.02 -8.23
N ASP A 155 9.53 -16.65 -8.19
CA ASP A 155 10.02 -15.40 -7.61
C ASP A 155 10.79 -14.61 -8.68
N PHE A 156 10.07 -13.69 -9.37
CA PHE A 156 10.66 -12.89 -10.45
C PHE A 156 11.85 -12.03 -9.97
N PRO A 157 11.76 -11.28 -8.85
CA PRO A 157 12.90 -10.53 -8.33
C PRO A 157 14.16 -11.38 -8.08
N GLU A 158 14.04 -12.59 -7.52
CA GLU A 158 15.19 -13.49 -7.35
C GLU A 158 15.77 -13.98 -8.70
N LYS A 159 14.91 -14.31 -9.66
CA LYS A 159 15.35 -14.67 -11.02
C LYS A 159 16.08 -13.50 -11.70
N ALA A 160 15.56 -12.29 -11.55
CA ALA A 160 16.18 -11.09 -12.08
C ALA A 160 17.52 -10.80 -11.42
N PHE A 161 17.62 -10.94 -10.09
CA PHE A 161 18.87 -10.81 -9.34
C PHE A 161 19.97 -11.69 -9.92
N ALA A 162 19.70 -12.98 -10.12
CA ALA A 162 20.69 -13.92 -10.68
C ALA A 162 21.17 -13.53 -12.10
N VAL A 163 20.28 -12.97 -12.92
CA VAL A 163 20.63 -12.51 -14.28
C VAL A 163 21.42 -11.20 -14.26
N ILE A 164 21.07 -10.29 -13.35
CA ILE A 164 21.69 -8.97 -13.20
C ILE A 164 23.07 -9.09 -12.55
N GLU A 165 23.24 -9.97 -11.56
CA GLU A 165 24.48 -10.13 -10.79
C GLU A 165 25.71 -10.33 -11.68
N SER A 166 25.59 -11.13 -12.74
CA SER A 166 26.71 -11.39 -13.65
C SER A 166 27.04 -10.22 -14.60
N ARG A 167 26.27 -9.13 -14.57
CA ARG A 167 26.34 -8.01 -15.53
C ARG A 167 26.32 -6.64 -14.85
N CYS A 168 26.20 -6.62 -13.53
CA CYS A 168 26.13 -5.39 -12.75
C CYS A 168 27.51 -5.05 -12.19
N PRO A 169 27.87 -3.76 -12.09
CA PRO A 169 29.13 -3.36 -11.47
C PRO A 169 29.24 -3.93 -10.04
N SER A 170 30.43 -4.41 -9.66
CA SER A 170 30.67 -4.84 -8.28
C SER A 170 30.48 -3.66 -7.32
N ALA A 171 30.14 -3.94 -6.06
CA ALA A 171 29.99 -2.91 -5.04
C ALA A 171 31.18 -1.95 -4.96
N GLU A 172 32.38 -2.48 -5.20
CA GLU A 172 33.67 -1.78 -5.18
C GLU A 172 33.83 -0.84 -6.38
N SER A 173 33.34 -1.23 -7.55
CA SER A 173 33.44 -0.45 -8.80
C SER A 173 32.50 0.78 -8.87
N LEU A 174 31.44 0.82 -8.06
CA LEU A 174 30.48 1.92 -8.03
C LEU A 174 30.97 3.15 -7.23
N GLY A 175 32.17 3.08 -6.64
CA GLY A 175 32.70 4.12 -5.77
C GLY A 175 31.88 4.27 -4.48
N PRO A 176 31.97 5.40 -3.75
CA PRO A 176 31.18 5.61 -2.55
C PRO A 176 29.69 5.59 -2.91
N ARG A 177 28.97 4.55 -2.46
CA ARG A 177 27.53 4.36 -2.68
C ARG A 177 26.74 5.52 -2.07
N ARG A 178 26.22 6.41 -2.94
CA ARG A 178 25.57 7.68 -2.56
C ARG A 178 24.06 7.69 -2.69
N VAL A 179 23.42 6.64 -3.21
CA VAL A 179 21.95 6.64 -3.33
C VAL A 179 21.34 6.56 -1.94
N THR A 180 20.73 7.66 -1.51
CA THR A 180 19.98 7.76 -0.27
C THR A 180 18.56 7.22 -0.44
N ILE A 181 17.81 7.06 0.66
CA ILE A 181 16.38 6.77 0.61
C ILE A 181 15.61 7.88 -0.10
N ALA A 182 16.00 9.15 0.09
CA ALA A 182 15.42 10.28 -0.62
C ALA A 182 15.64 10.17 -2.14
N ASP A 183 16.88 9.92 -2.57
CA ASP A 183 17.20 9.69 -3.99
C ASP A 183 16.40 8.52 -4.57
N MET A 184 16.26 7.44 -3.79
CA MET A 184 15.55 6.27 -4.26
C MET A 184 14.06 6.53 -4.40
N ASN A 185 13.45 7.22 -3.44
CA ASN A 185 12.06 7.64 -3.53
C ASN A 185 11.83 8.58 -4.72
N ALA A 186 12.77 9.49 -5.01
CA ALA A 186 12.69 10.39 -6.18
C ALA A 186 12.76 9.62 -7.51
N LEU A 187 13.67 8.64 -7.63
CA LEU A 187 13.77 7.78 -8.81
C LEU A 187 12.51 6.90 -9.00
N LEU A 188 11.92 6.43 -7.91
CA LEU A 188 10.66 5.69 -7.94
C LEU A 188 9.49 6.61 -8.32
N GLU A 189 9.48 7.86 -7.88
CA GLU A 189 8.50 8.86 -8.30
C GLU A 189 8.61 9.11 -9.81
N GLU A 190 9.83 9.33 -10.32
CA GLU A 190 10.11 9.47 -11.75
C GLU A 190 9.60 8.26 -12.55
N LEU A 191 9.81 7.04 -12.03
CA LEU A 191 9.31 5.81 -12.66
C LEU A 191 7.77 5.71 -12.67
N ALA A 192 7.13 6.18 -11.60
CA ALA A 192 5.68 6.14 -11.45
C ALA A 192 4.99 7.08 -12.45
N VAL A 193 5.52 8.30 -12.62
CA VAL A 193 4.97 9.31 -13.55
C VAL A 193 5.45 9.16 -14.99
N ALA A 194 6.49 8.35 -15.25
CA ALA A 194 6.99 8.10 -16.60
C ALA A 194 5.92 7.46 -17.50
N ASP A 195 5.65 8.13 -18.62
CA ASP A 195 4.64 7.71 -19.59
C ASP A 195 5.22 6.74 -20.64
N GLY A 196 4.56 5.59 -20.77
CA GLY A 196 4.97 4.53 -21.70
C GLY A 196 6.28 3.79 -21.36
N THR A 197 6.52 2.72 -22.11
CA THR A 197 7.67 1.82 -21.94
C THR A 197 9.03 2.52 -22.16
N PRO A 198 9.23 3.38 -23.19
CA PRO A 198 10.53 4.02 -23.41
C PRO A 198 10.98 4.93 -22.27
N ALA A 199 10.08 5.75 -21.71
CA ALA A 199 10.40 6.63 -20.60
C ALA A 199 10.76 5.82 -19.34
N LYS A 200 9.98 4.78 -19.03
CA LYS A 200 10.28 3.86 -17.91
C LYS A 200 11.64 3.17 -18.09
N GLN A 201 12.02 2.81 -19.32
CA GLN A 201 13.33 2.22 -19.60
C GLN A 201 14.48 3.18 -19.30
N VAL A 202 14.32 4.48 -19.56
CA VAL A 202 15.33 5.51 -19.23
C VAL A 202 15.54 5.56 -17.72
N VAL A 203 14.46 5.57 -16.93
CA VAL A 203 14.54 5.60 -15.46
C VAL A 203 15.20 4.32 -14.92
N LEU A 204 14.80 3.15 -15.42
CA LEU A 204 15.41 1.87 -15.02
C LEU A 204 16.91 1.82 -15.37
N ARG A 205 17.32 2.40 -16.51
CA ARG A 205 18.74 2.51 -16.88
C ARG A 205 19.51 3.41 -15.91
N LYS A 206 18.92 4.54 -15.47
CA LYS A 206 19.51 5.40 -14.42
C LYS A 206 19.70 4.64 -13.10
N MET A 207 18.73 3.80 -12.72
CA MET A 207 18.85 2.95 -11.53
C MET A 207 19.95 1.90 -11.72
N HIS A 208 19.99 1.24 -12.89
CA HIS A 208 20.94 0.17 -13.18
C HIS A 208 22.41 0.61 -13.11
N THR A 209 22.73 1.85 -13.50
CA THR A 209 24.10 2.38 -13.44
C THR A 209 24.52 2.86 -12.05
N ARG A 210 23.58 2.98 -11.09
CA ARG A 210 23.82 3.52 -9.74
C ARG A 210 23.65 2.48 -8.63
N LEU A 211 22.99 1.37 -8.92
CA LEU A 211 22.59 0.35 -7.95
C LEU A 211 23.21 -1.00 -8.28
N THR A 212 23.58 -1.76 -7.25
CA THR A 212 23.98 -3.16 -7.39
C THR A 212 22.82 -4.09 -7.70
N ALA A 213 23.14 -5.32 -8.09
CA ALA A 213 22.14 -6.37 -8.32
C ALA A 213 21.21 -6.57 -7.11
N LEU A 214 21.76 -6.57 -5.89
CA LEU A 214 20.97 -6.74 -4.66
C LEU A 214 19.99 -5.56 -4.47
N GLU A 215 20.46 -4.33 -4.65
CA GLU A 215 19.62 -3.14 -4.58
C GLU A 215 18.52 -3.16 -5.65
N GLN A 216 18.86 -3.56 -6.88
CA GLN A 216 17.89 -3.71 -7.98
C GLN A 216 16.85 -4.79 -7.68
N LYS A 217 17.21 -5.89 -7.02
CA LYS A 217 16.26 -6.90 -6.55
C LYS A 217 15.19 -6.28 -5.66
N TRP A 218 15.61 -5.46 -4.69
CA TRP A 218 14.70 -4.80 -3.77
C TRP A 218 13.86 -3.72 -4.44
N VAL A 219 14.42 -3.00 -5.43
CA VAL A 219 13.62 -2.10 -6.29
C VAL A 219 12.51 -2.86 -7.02
N LEU A 220 12.80 -4.04 -7.60
CA LEU A 220 11.79 -4.85 -8.28
C LEU A 220 10.65 -5.27 -7.34
N ARG A 221 10.98 -5.69 -6.11
CA ARG A 221 9.98 -6.01 -5.07
C ARG A 221 9.12 -4.80 -4.69
N ILE A 222 9.73 -3.62 -4.55
CA ILE A 222 9.03 -2.37 -4.26
C ILE A 222 8.07 -2.00 -5.39
N VAL A 223 8.53 -2.08 -6.65
CA VAL A 223 7.73 -1.75 -7.84
C VAL A 223 6.56 -2.71 -8.02
N LEU A 224 6.78 -4.01 -7.78
CA LEU A 224 5.74 -5.03 -7.80
C LEU A 224 4.80 -4.96 -6.59
N LYS A 225 5.16 -4.16 -5.57
CA LYS A 225 4.51 -4.06 -4.27
C LYS A 225 4.42 -5.40 -3.52
N ASP A 226 5.40 -6.29 -3.72
CA ASP A 226 5.49 -7.60 -3.08
C ASP A 226 6.88 -7.82 -2.45
N MET A 227 7.02 -7.43 -1.17
CA MET A 227 8.29 -7.43 -0.47
C MET A 227 8.68 -8.79 0.14
N GLN A 228 7.71 -9.66 0.41
CA GLN A 228 7.92 -11.01 0.95
C GLN A 228 8.85 -11.09 2.18
N LEU A 229 8.82 -10.08 3.07
CA LEU A 229 9.71 -10.01 4.24
C LEU A 229 9.44 -11.07 5.33
N GLY A 230 8.36 -11.85 5.19
CA GLY A 230 7.95 -12.86 6.18
C GLY A 230 7.41 -12.26 7.49
N ILE A 231 7.05 -10.96 7.49
CA ILE A 231 6.39 -10.27 8.59
C ILE A 231 5.16 -9.55 8.05
N LYS A 232 4.06 -9.59 8.81
CA LYS A 232 2.84 -8.83 8.49
C LYS A 232 3.02 -7.34 8.78
N GLU A 233 2.34 -6.51 8.02
CA GLU A 233 2.34 -5.04 8.14
C GLU A 233 1.95 -4.59 9.55
N ALA A 234 0.92 -5.21 10.14
CA ALA A 234 0.52 -4.98 11.52
C ALA A 234 1.65 -5.22 12.54
N THR A 235 2.50 -6.23 12.31
CA THR A 235 3.65 -6.49 13.19
C THR A 235 4.74 -5.45 13.01
N ILE A 236 4.95 -4.98 11.77
CA ILE A 236 5.88 -3.90 11.47
C ILE A 236 5.44 -2.61 12.18
N PHE A 237 4.16 -2.27 12.13
CA PHE A 237 3.61 -1.12 12.85
C PHE A 237 3.77 -1.24 14.36
N LYS A 238 3.43 -2.38 14.97
CA LYS A 238 3.63 -2.59 16.42
C LYS A 238 5.08 -2.47 16.85
N GLU A 239 6.01 -2.93 16.02
CA GLU A 239 7.45 -2.78 16.28
C GLU A 239 7.94 -1.36 16.01
N TYR A 240 7.23 -0.56 15.22
CA TYR A 240 7.49 0.88 15.06
C TYR A 240 6.94 1.66 16.26
N HIS A 241 5.66 1.51 16.58
CA HIS A 241 4.95 2.20 17.66
C HIS A 241 3.75 1.35 18.13
N PRO A 242 3.45 1.27 19.45
CA PRO A 242 2.31 0.50 19.96
C PRO A 242 0.96 0.87 19.30
N ASP A 243 0.75 2.15 19.05
CA ASP A 243 -0.50 2.72 18.51
C ASP A 243 -0.52 2.86 16.98
N ALA A 244 0.59 2.57 16.27
CA ALA A 244 0.69 2.86 14.83
C ALA A 244 -0.32 2.08 13.98
N GLU A 245 -0.63 0.83 14.34
CA GLU A 245 -1.63 0.04 13.60
C GLU A 245 -3.03 0.65 13.74
N GLU A 246 -3.40 1.06 14.96
CA GLU A 246 -4.71 1.65 15.23
C GLU A 246 -4.83 3.01 14.56
N GLN A 247 -3.79 3.85 14.67
CA GLN A 247 -3.74 5.15 14.00
C GLN A 247 -3.82 5.00 12.48
N TYR A 248 -3.05 4.10 11.87
CA TYR A 248 -3.16 3.90 10.43
C TYR A 248 -4.58 3.46 10.00
N ASN A 249 -5.26 2.64 10.81
CA ASN A 249 -6.61 2.18 10.49
C ASN A 249 -7.68 3.27 10.61
N SER A 250 -7.45 4.34 11.38
CA SER A 250 -8.38 5.45 11.54
C SER A 250 -8.28 6.49 10.41
N ILE A 251 -7.09 6.71 9.84
CA ILE A 251 -6.85 7.76 8.83
C ILE A 251 -6.38 7.24 7.46
N CYS A 252 -5.93 5.99 7.35
CA CYS A 252 -5.35 5.39 6.14
C CYS A 252 -4.23 6.22 5.47
N ASP A 253 -3.51 7.04 6.24
CA ASP A 253 -2.36 7.83 5.80
C ASP A 253 -1.11 7.41 6.59
N MET A 254 -0.18 6.76 5.90
CA MET A 254 1.06 6.27 6.48
C MET A 254 2.04 7.39 6.84
N GLU A 255 2.00 8.54 6.16
CA GLU A 255 2.86 9.69 6.46
C GLU A 255 2.39 10.37 7.75
N ALA A 256 1.08 10.59 7.88
CA ALA A 256 0.48 11.13 9.09
C ALA A 256 0.72 10.20 10.28
N MET A 257 0.50 8.89 10.12
CA MET A 257 0.83 7.90 11.15
C MET A 257 2.32 7.96 11.54
N CYS A 258 3.25 8.02 10.58
CA CYS A 258 4.69 8.12 10.89
C CYS A 258 5.04 9.40 11.67
N THR A 259 4.33 10.50 11.40
CA THR A 259 4.53 11.81 12.03
C THR A 259 3.97 11.86 13.45
N GLU A 260 2.79 11.30 13.68
CA GLU A 260 2.15 11.28 15.01
C GLU A 260 2.80 10.24 15.92
N CYS A 261 3.19 9.09 15.38
CA CYS A 261 3.89 8.02 16.10
C CYS A 261 5.43 8.20 16.11
N GLU A 262 5.92 9.45 16.00
CA GLU A 262 7.35 9.78 15.90
C GLU A 262 8.12 9.60 17.21
N ASP A 263 7.47 9.70 18.38
CA ASP A 263 7.99 9.23 19.67
C ASP A 263 7.34 7.88 20.02
N ARG A 264 8.12 6.88 20.45
CA ARG A 264 7.67 5.49 20.62
C ARG A 264 7.03 5.31 21.98
N ASP A 265 7.54 6.06 22.94
CA ASP A 265 7.18 5.94 24.34
C ASP A 265 6.01 6.89 24.68
N ALA A 266 5.74 7.88 23.83
CA ALA A 266 4.55 8.72 23.90
C ALA A 266 3.33 8.00 23.30
N ARG A 267 2.28 7.78 24.10
CA ARG A 267 1.01 7.23 23.61
C ARG A 267 0.18 8.30 22.94
N LEU A 268 -0.63 7.91 21.96
CA LEU A 268 -1.61 8.81 21.35
C LEU A 268 -2.82 8.92 22.29
N ASP A 269 -3.23 10.15 22.63
CA ASP A 269 -4.34 10.38 23.57
C ASP A 269 -5.70 9.94 23.00
N VAL A 270 -5.95 10.23 21.72
CA VAL A 270 -7.20 9.90 21.03
C VAL A 270 -6.89 9.41 19.62
N ILE A 271 -7.27 8.16 19.34
CA ILE A 271 -7.29 7.60 17.99
C ILE A 271 -8.75 7.47 17.58
N ASP A 272 -9.20 8.37 16.71
CA ASP A 272 -10.58 8.39 16.23
C ASP A 272 -10.63 8.58 14.71
N ILE A 273 -11.77 8.22 14.12
CA ILE A 273 -12.04 8.43 12.70
C ILE A 273 -12.05 9.93 12.42
N GLN A 274 -11.15 10.36 11.55
CA GLN A 274 -11.06 11.77 11.16
C GLN A 274 -11.96 12.06 9.97
N LEU A 275 -12.67 13.19 10.03
CA LEU A 275 -13.46 13.66 8.89
C LEU A 275 -12.54 13.90 7.68
N PHE A 276 -13.05 13.62 6.49
CA PHE A 276 -12.34 13.66 5.21
C PHE A 276 -11.08 12.78 5.06
N HIS A 277 -10.81 11.87 6.00
CA HIS A 277 -9.78 10.84 5.84
C HIS A 277 -10.40 9.50 5.47
N ALA A 278 -9.77 8.78 4.55
CA ALA A 278 -10.23 7.42 4.25
C ALA A 278 -10.04 6.52 5.48
N LEU A 279 -10.96 5.58 5.71
CA LEU A 279 -10.86 4.59 6.79
C LEU A 279 -10.93 3.18 6.23
N ASN A 280 -10.29 2.22 6.91
CA ASN A 280 -10.32 0.82 6.51
C ASN A 280 -11.69 0.22 6.87
N PRO A 281 -12.53 -0.13 5.87
CA PRO A 281 -13.87 -0.58 6.18
C PRO A 281 -13.85 -1.96 6.85
N LYS A 282 -14.60 -2.14 7.94
CA LYS A 282 -14.66 -3.42 8.66
C LYS A 282 -15.07 -4.55 7.71
N SER A 283 -14.23 -5.59 7.61
CA SER A 283 -14.50 -6.79 6.84
C SER A 283 -15.34 -7.79 7.63
N CYS A 284 -15.98 -8.73 6.93
CA CYS A 284 -16.77 -9.79 7.55
C CYS A 284 -16.02 -11.12 7.43
N ASN A 285 -16.01 -11.90 8.51
CA ASN A 285 -15.47 -13.26 8.50
C ASN A 285 -16.44 -14.22 7.81
N ARG A 286 -15.93 -15.03 6.89
CA ARG A 286 -16.73 -16.09 6.27
C ARG A 286 -17.13 -17.11 7.34
N THR A 287 -18.43 -17.31 7.49
CA THR A 287 -19.03 -18.11 8.56
C THR A 287 -20.22 -18.89 8.00
N THR A 288 -20.52 -20.04 8.60
CA THR A 288 -21.73 -20.83 8.29
C THR A 288 -22.86 -20.50 9.25
N TRP A 289 -24.11 -20.65 8.82
CA TRP A 289 -25.28 -20.30 9.64
C TRP A 289 -25.27 -20.99 11.02
N GLU A 290 -24.78 -22.23 11.10
CA GLU A 290 -24.68 -23.04 12.31
C GLU A 290 -23.68 -22.48 13.34
N GLN A 291 -22.68 -21.74 12.85
CA GLN A 291 -21.65 -21.14 13.68
C GLN A 291 -22.07 -19.77 14.22
N VAL A 292 -23.02 -19.09 13.57
CA VAL A 292 -23.45 -17.73 13.97
C VAL A 292 -23.93 -17.70 15.43
N PRO A 293 -24.82 -18.59 15.91
CA PRO A 293 -25.22 -18.60 17.32
C PRO A 293 -24.06 -18.90 18.28
N LYS A 294 -23.06 -19.68 17.85
CA LYS A 294 -21.88 -20.00 18.69
C LYS A 294 -20.93 -18.81 18.83
N ILE A 295 -20.80 -18.02 17.77
CA ILE A 295 -19.91 -16.85 17.71
C ILE A 295 -20.59 -15.65 18.39
N MET A 296 -21.82 -15.34 17.98
CA MET A 296 -22.54 -14.13 18.39
C MET A 296 -23.39 -14.34 19.65
N GLY A 297 -23.87 -15.55 19.92
CA GLY A 297 -24.81 -15.80 21.02
C GLY A 297 -24.23 -15.54 22.42
N LYS A 298 -22.89 -15.45 22.55
CA LYS A 298 -22.23 -15.02 23.80
C LYS A 298 -22.22 -13.49 23.97
N GLN A 299 -22.44 -12.74 22.90
CA GLN A 299 -22.33 -11.28 22.86
C GLN A 299 -23.70 -10.59 22.97
N GLY A 300 -24.79 -11.36 23.03
CA GLY A 300 -26.16 -10.86 23.15
C GLY A 300 -26.95 -10.99 21.86
N ASP A 301 -27.93 -10.10 21.69
CA ASP A 301 -28.78 -10.04 20.51
C ASP A 301 -27.95 -9.64 19.27
N PHE A 302 -28.27 -10.25 18.12
CA PHE A 302 -27.62 -9.95 16.85
C PHE A 302 -28.64 -9.61 15.76
N VAL A 303 -28.24 -8.75 14.82
CA VAL A 303 -29.06 -8.32 13.68
C VAL A 303 -28.60 -9.02 12.41
N ALA A 304 -29.54 -9.38 11.55
CA ALA A 304 -29.28 -9.89 10.22
C ALA A 304 -29.63 -8.82 9.17
N GLU A 305 -28.68 -8.51 8.30
CA GLU A 305 -28.84 -7.61 7.17
C GLU A 305 -28.57 -8.37 5.85
N GLY A 306 -29.29 -8.02 4.79
CA GLY A 306 -29.04 -8.57 3.46
C GLY A 306 -27.69 -8.09 2.94
N LYS A 307 -26.77 -9.02 2.63
CA LYS A 307 -25.49 -8.67 2.01
C LYS A 307 -25.75 -8.18 0.58
N LEU A 308 -25.63 -6.88 0.36
CA LEU A 308 -25.70 -6.28 -0.97
C LEU A 308 -24.51 -6.74 -1.83
N ASP A 309 -24.78 -6.99 -3.11
CA ASP A 309 -23.76 -7.34 -4.10
C ASP A 309 -23.49 -6.11 -4.98
N GLY A 310 -22.54 -5.31 -4.53
CA GLY A 310 -22.16 -4.06 -5.17
C GLY A 310 -20.80 -3.58 -4.64
N GLU A 311 -20.46 -2.33 -4.96
CA GLU A 311 -19.24 -1.71 -4.50
C GLU A 311 -19.44 -1.00 -3.15
N ARG A 312 -18.43 -1.10 -2.27
CA ARG A 312 -18.47 -0.40 -0.99
C ARG A 312 -18.11 1.06 -1.21
N VAL A 313 -19.02 1.95 -0.82
CA VAL A 313 -18.83 3.41 -0.90
C VAL A 313 -18.76 4.00 0.49
N MET A 314 -17.92 5.00 0.66
CA MET A 314 -17.74 5.75 1.89
C MET A 314 -17.91 7.24 1.59
N LEU A 315 -18.76 7.89 2.36
CA LEU A 315 -19.12 9.29 2.15
C LEU A 315 -18.85 10.08 3.41
N HIS A 316 -18.00 11.10 3.29
CA HIS A 316 -17.73 12.07 4.35
C HIS A 316 -18.50 13.34 3.98
N PHE A 317 -19.28 13.86 4.93
CA PHE A 317 -20.10 15.04 4.72
C PHE A 317 -19.94 16.00 5.90
N GLU A 318 -19.60 17.25 5.61
CA GLU A 318 -19.62 18.34 6.57
C GLU A 318 -20.70 19.32 6.17
N ARG A 319 -21.62 19.61 7.09
CA ARG A 319 -22.63 20.64 6.88
C ARG A 319 -21.97 22.00 7.11
N ARG A 320 -21.76 22.79 6.05
CA ARG A 320 -21.41 24.20 6.21
C ARG A 320 -22.49 24.90 7.04
N GLY A 321 -22.11 25.43 8.20
CA GLY A 321 -22.97 26.29 8.99
C GLY A 321 -23.41 27.47 8.12
N GLY A 322 -24.72 27.70 8.01
CA GLY A 322 -25.22 28.90 7.36
C GLY A 322 -24.64 30.09 8.10
N GLY A 323 -23.77 30.86 7.44
CA GLY A 323 -23.32 32.13 7.96
C GLY A 323 -24.55 32.95 8.26
N GLY A 324 -24.87 33.12 9.54
CA GLY A 324 -25.81 34.12 9.98
C GLY A 324 -25.25 35.44 9.48
N GLY A 325 -25.86 35.98 8.42
CA GLY A 325 -25.70 37.36 8.05
C GLY A 325 -26.15 38.19 9.23
N GLY A 326 -25.19 38.53 10.10
CA GLY A 326 -25.37 39.56 11.10
C GLY A 326 -25.66 40.85 10.36
N GLY A 327 -26.93 41.23 10.32
CA GLY A 327 -27.33 42.57 9.97
C GLY A 327 -26.70 43.52 10.98
N GLY A 328 -25.61 44.16 10.58
CA GLY A 328 -25.14 45.38 11.22
C GLY A 328 -26.06 46.52 10.82
N GLY A 329 -27.09 46.75 11.64
CA GLY A 329 -27.70 48.07 11.76
C GLY A 329 -26.80 48.93 12.66
N GLY A 330 -26.49 50.13 12.19
CA GLY A 330 -25.62 51.11 12.84
C GLY A 330 -25.00 52.03 11.81
#